data_AF-A0A960TW47-F1
#
_entry.id   AF-A0A960TW47-F1
#
_cell.length_a   1.000
_cell.length_b   1.000
_cell.length_c   1.000
_cell.angle_alpha   90.00
_cell.angle_beta   90.00
_cell.angle_gamma   90.00
#
_symmetry.space_group_name_H-M   'P 1'
#
loop_
_entity.id
_entity.type
_entity.pdbx_description
1 polymer ?
#
loop_
_entity_poly.entity_id
_entity_poly.type
_entity_poly.pdbx_seq_one_letter_code
_entity_poly.pdbx_strand_id
1 'polypeptide(L)'
;MTFPLPFPQDLHDAVPSGSGVLLGVSGGVDSSVALAALTALGCRVHTVTLKNFCTSEGAFGGEGNTSCCSLDAIDAARRQAAAVGVEHWVANVEERFRERVIEPFVDEYRVGRTPNPCVGCNTWVRFPELIRRADQLGLEFVATGHYARRLDGPHGPRLLRGVDPAKDQAYFLHGLEPAHLARCVFPLGWWTKPQVREAAAALGLESARRPESQEICFVPDDDRTFLFDEADGRPGDIVDRAGRHLGRHRGLVHYTVGQRRGLGVAAGEPLYVLELDPVRNAVVAGTQDELDVVSVRCDGCRWLRRPDVEHTAGLTAQIRHRHPGHAVAGLRLDGDRLTADLAAPARGVAPGQFLVLADGDEILGGGRILATSPASLGGGT
;
A
#
# COMPACT_ATOMS: atom_id res chain seq x y z
N MET A 1 -1.41 -33.18 -5.59
CA MET A 1 -0.29 -32.87 -4.68
C MET A 1 -0.87 -32.35 -3.38
N THR A 2 -0.41 -32.83 -2.23
CA THR A 2 -0.85 -32.33 -0.93
C THR A 2 -0.14 -31.00 -0.65
N PHE A 3 -0.88 -29.98 -0.24
CA PHE A 3 -0.30 -28.71 0.16
C PHE A 3 0.42 -28.85 1.51
N PRO A 4 1.62 -28.28 1.69
CA PRO A 4 2.49 -28.61 2.83
C PRO A 4 2.13 -27.89 4.14
N LEU A 5 1.23 -26.91 4.11
CA LEU A 5 0.82 -26.15 5.29
C LEU A 5 -0.65 -26.44 5.63
N PRO A 6 -1.02 -26.44 6.93
CA PRO A 6 -2.41 -26.61 7.33
C PRO A 6 -3.23 -25.37 6.95
N PHE A 7 -4.48 -25.59 6.54
CA PHE A 7 -5.46 -24.54 6.29
C PHE A 7 -6.26 -24.28 7.57
N PRO A 8 -6.30 -23.03 8.07
CA PRO A 8 -7.18 -22.67 9.18
C PRO A 8 -8.67 -22.80 8.80
N GLN A 9 -9.53 -23.12 9.78
CA GLN A 9 -10.98 -23.23 9.55
C GLN A 9 -11.55 -21.92 8.97
N ASP A 10 -11.12 -20.78 9.50
CA ASP A 10 -11.51 -19.46 9.01
C ASP A 10 -11.23 -19.25 7.50
N LEU A 11 -10.16 -19.86 6.97
CA LEU A 11 -9.86 -19.80 5.54
C LEU A 11 -10.80 -20.70 4.73
N HIS A 12 -11.16 -21.87 5.25
CA HIS A 12 -12.20 -22.71 4.65
C HIS A 12 -13.56 -22.02 4.62
N ASP A 13 -13.90 -21.30 5.69
CA ASP A 13 -15.17 -20.56 5.79
C ASP A 13 -15.18 -19.36 4.84
N ALA A 14 -14.05 -18.67 4.68
CA ALA A 14 -13.92 -17.54 3.76
C ALA A 14 -13.95 -17.94 2.28
N VAL A 15 -13.58 -19.17 1.94
CA VAL A 15 -13.66 -19.72 0.58
C VAL A 15 -14.00 -21.22 0.61
N PRO A 16 -15.30 -21.57 0.56
CA PRO A 16 -15.71 -22.97 0.57
C PRO A 16 -15.15 -23.77 -0.61
N SER A 17 -14.92 -25.07 -0.40
CA SER A 17 -14.50 -25.97 -1.48
C SER A 17 -15.53 -25.97 -2.63
N GLY A 18 -15.06 -26.03 -3.87
CA GLY A 18 -15.88 -25.92 -5.08
C GLY A 18 -16.14 -24.50 -5.59
N SER A 19 -15.86 -23.47 -4.78
CA SER A 19 -16.06 -22.07 -5.16
C SER A 19 -15.24 -21.68 -6.39
N GLY A 20 -15.80 -20.82 -7.24
CA GLY A 20 -15.08 -20.19 -8.35
C GLY A 20 -14.22 -19.02 -7.88
N VAL A 21 -12.92 -19.03 -8.19
CA VAL A 21 -11.97 -17.99 -7.72
C VAL A 21 -11.14 -17.44 -8.87
N LEU A 22 -11.15 -16.11 -9.06
CA LEU A 22 -10.22 -15.42 -9.95
C LEU A 22 -8.99 -14.91 -9.17
N LEU A 23 -7.84 -15.54 -9.38
CA LEU A 23 -6.58 -15.16 -8.73
C LEU A 23 -5.80 -14.15 -9.58
N GLY A 24 -5.55 -12.97 -9.01
CA GLY A 24 -4.58 -12.02 -9.55
C GLY A 24 -3.16 -12.51 -9.33
N VAL A 25 -2.41 -12.72 -10.41
CA VAL A 25 -1.03 -13.23 -10.37
C VAL A 25 -0.02 -12.19 -10.88
N SER A 26 1.17 -12.17 -10.27
CA SER A 26 2.27 -11.26 -10.65
C SER A 26 3.53 -11.99 -11.12
N GLY A 27 3.48 -13.33 -11.23
CA GLY A 27 4.62 -14.18 -11.58
C GLY A 27 5.65 -14.38 -10.46
N GLY A 28 5.38 -13.85 -9.25
CA GLY A 28 6.21 -14.00 -8.07
C GLY A 28 5.85 -15.22 -7.21
N VAL A 29 6.70 -15.54 -6.23
CA VAL A 29 6.53 -16.69 -5.32
C VAL A 29 5.19 -16.69 -4.60
N ASP A 30 4.73 -15.51 -4.17
CA ASP A 30 3.49 -15.36 -3.41
C ASP A 30 2.26 -15.75 -4.23
N SER A 31 2.16 -15.24 -5.46
CA SER A 31 1.07 -15.64 -6.35
C SER A 31 1.10 -17.13 -6.70
N SER A 32 2.28 -17.75 -6.81
CA SER A 32 2.39 -19.19 -7.10
C SER A 32 1.94 -20.04 -5.91
N VAL A 33 2.32 -19.68 -4.69
CA VAL A 33 1.88 -20.39 -3.48
C VAL A 33 0.39 -20.18 -3.23
N ALA A 34 -0.13 -18.97 -3.49
CA ALA A 34 -1.56 -18.69 -3.39
C ALA A 34 -2.38 -19.54 -4.38
N LEU A 35 -1.90 -19.71 -5.61
CA LEU A 35 -2.51 -20.62 -6.60
C LEU A 35 -2.55 -22.05 -6.09
N ALA A 36 -1.41 -22.57 -5.63
CA ALA A 36 -1.33 -23.93 -5.09
C ALA A 36 -2.23 -24.13 -3.86
N ALA A 37 -2.32 -23.14 -2.97
CA ALA A 37 -3.18 -23.16 -1.79
C ALA A 37 -4.66 -23.26 -2.17
N LEU A 38 -5.13 -22.39 -3.08
CA LEU A 38 -6.53 -22.38 -3.53
C LEU A 38 -6.92 -23.67 -4.26
N THR A 39 -6.03 -24.19 -5.11
CA THR A 39 -6.25 -25.48 -5.77
C THR A 39 -6.36 -26.62 -4.75
N ALA A 40 -5.50 -26.63 -3.72
CA ALA A 40 -5.54 -27.64 -2.66
C ALA A 40 -6.75 -27.50 -1.72
N LEU A 41 -7.31 -26.30 -1.58
CA LEU A 41 -8.60 -26.06 -0.91
C LEU A 41 -9.81 -26.58 -1.73
N GLY A 42 -9.59 -27.06 -2.95
CA GLY A 42 -10.64 -27.57 -3.83
C GLY A 42 -11.39 -26.48 -4.61
N CYS A 43 -10.80 -25.29 -4.76
CA CYS A 43 -11.41 -24.20 -5.53
C CYS A 43 -11.26 -24.42 -7.05
N ARG A 44 -12.22 -23.89 -7.83
CA ARG A 44 -12.09 -23.76 -9.29
C ARG A 44 -11.37 -22.45 -9.59
N VAL A 45 -10.05 -22.53 -9.73
CA VAL A 45 -9.20 -21.33 -9.87
C VAL A 45 -9.02 -20.96 -11.35
N HIS A 46 -9.22 -19.70 -11.68
CA HIS A 46 -8.74 -19.06 -12.91
C HIS A 46 -7.71 -17.99 -12.53
N THR A 47 -6.77 -17.69 -13.41
CA THR A 47 -5.73 -16.69 -13.13
C THR A 47 -5.78 -15.52 -14.10
N VAL A 48 -5.41 -14.33 -13.61
CA VAL A 48 -5.27 -13.14 -14.43
C VAL A 48 -4.05 -12.31 -14.03
N THR A 49 -3.27 -11.87 -15.02
CA THR A 49 -2.24 -10.84 -14.83
C THR A 49 -2.83 -9.48 -15.24
N LEU A 50 -2.71 -8.48 -14.36
CA LEU A 50 -3.05 -7.09 -14.70
C LEU A 50 -1.82 -6.37 -15.24
N LYS A 51 -1.86 -6.00 -16.51
CA LYS A 51 -0.86 -5.16 -17.18
C LYS A 51 -1.18 -3.70 -16.88
N ASN A 52 -0.44 -3.11 -15.95
CA ASN A 52 -0.70 -1.78 -15.41
C ASN A 52 -0.01 -0.65 -16.17
N PHE A 53 1.12 -0.91 -16.84
CA PHE A 53 1.85 0.05 -17.67
C PHE A 53 2.75 -0.70 -18.66
N CYS A 54 3.07 -0.06 -19.79
CA CYS A 54 4.05 -0.59 -20.75
C CYS A 54 5.48 -0.24 -20.33
N THR A 55 6.35 -1.24 -20.25
CA THR A 55 7.80 -1.04 -20.08
C THR A 55 8.51 -0.75 -21.40
N SER A 56 7.87 -1.04 -22.53
CA SER A 56 8.43 -0.91 -23.88
C SER A 56 8.47 0.52 -24.42
N GLU A 57 7.75 1.46 -23.82
CA GLU A 57 7.68 2.85 -24.29
C GLU A 57 8.79 3.74 -23.73
N GLY A 58 9.75 3.19 -22.98
CA GLY A 58 10.84 3.96 -22.36
C GLY A 58 10.39 4.94 -21.25
N ALA A 59 9.08 5.23 -21.16
CA ALA A 59 8.49 6.15 -20.22
C ALA A 59 8.35 5.59 -18.80
N PHE A 60 8.32 4.26 -18.62
CA PHE A 60 8.13 3.64 -17.30
C PHE A 60 9.06 2.42 -17.12
N GLY A 61 10.03 2.53 -16.20
CA GLY A 61 10.78 1.38 -15.68
C GLY A 61 12.16 1.06 -16.26
N GLY A 62 12.67 1.82 -17.23
CA GLY A 62 14.03 1.66 -17.77
C GLY A 62 14.30 0.33 -18.50
N GLU A 63 15.48 0.21 -19.12
CA GLU A 63 15.96 -1.05 -19.69
C GLU A 63 16.20 -2.07 -18.55
N GLY A 64 15.54 -3.23 -18.60
CA GLY A 64 15.69 -4.28 -17.58
C GLY A 64 14.63 -4.30 -16.46
N ASN A 65 13.50 -3.59 -16.63
CA ASN A 65 12.42 -3.59 -15.64
C ASN A 65 11.94 -5.01 -15.28
N THR A 66 12.14 -5.43 -14.02
CA THR A 66 11.67 -6.71 -13.47
C THR A 66 10.29 -6.61 -12.79
N SER A 67 9.58 -5.50 -12.95
CA SER A 67 8.25 -5.28 -12.36
C SER A 67 7.24 -6.34 -12.79
N CYS A 68 6.14 -6.44 -12.03
CA CYS A 68 5.04 -7.37 -12.31
C CYS A 68 4.36 -7.18 -13.67
N CYS A 69 4.65 -6.09 -14.38
CA CYS A 69 4.12 -5.77 -15.71
C CYS A 69 5.10 -6.09 -16.84
N SER A 70 6.30 -6.60 -16.54
CA SER A 70 7.27 -7.03 -17.55
C SER A 70 6.75 -8.24 -18.33
N LEU A 71 7.19 -8.38 -19.58
CA LEU A 71 6.85 -9.54 -20.41
C LEU A 71 7.30 -10.86 -19.73
N ASP A 72 8.44 -10.85 -19.06
CA ASP A 72 8.96 -12.00 -18.31
C ASP A 72 8.08 -12.38 -17.12
N ALA A 73 7.48 -11.39 -16.44
CA ALA A 73 6.55 -11.64 -15.34
C ALA A 73 5.22 -12.24 -15.85
N ILE A 74 4.71 -11.72 -16.97
CA ILE A 74 3.49 -12.24 -17.64
C ILE A 74 3.71 -13.67 -18.14
N ASP A 75 4.84 -13.95 -18.81
CA ASP A 75 5.16 -15.30 -19.28
C ASP A 75 5.36 -16.27 -18.12
N ALA A 76 6.04 -15.85 -17.05
CA ALA A 76 6.19 -16.66 -15.84
C ALA A 76 4.83 -17.01 -15.21
N ALA A 77 3.90 -16.05 -15.13
CA ALA A 77 2.55 -16.29 -14.64
C ALA A 77 1.79 -17.30 -15.51
N ARG A 78 1.90 -17.17 -16.85
CA ARG A 78 1.31 -18.11 -17.80
C ARG A 78 1.87 -19.53 -17.63
N ARG A 79 3.19 -19.68 -17.51
CA ARG A 79 3.84 -20.98 -17.29
C ARG A 79 3.42 -21.62 -15.97
N GLN A 80 3.31 -20.81 -14.91
CA GLN A 80 2.84 -21.28 -13.59
C GLN A 80 1.41 -21.80 -13.64
N ALA A 81 0.50 -21.10 -14.31
CA ALA A 81 -0.88 -21.54 -14.47
C ALA A 81 -0.97 -22.83 -15.29
N ALA A 82 -0.22 -22.92 -16.40
CA ALA A 82 -0.17 -24.11 -17.25
C ALA A 82 0.35 -25.36 -16.51
N ALA A 83 1.35 -25.20 -15.63
CA ALA A 83 1.91 -26.29 -14.84
C ALA A 83 0.89 -26.97 -13.90
N VAL A 84 -0.18 -26.27 -13.53
CA VAL A 84 -1.27 -26.80 -12.69
C VAL A 84 -2.59 -26.95 -13.44
N GLY A 85 -2.58 -26.83 -14.77
CA GLY A 85 -3.75 -26.99 -15.63
C GLY A 85 -4.81 -25.90 -15.47
N VAL A 86 -4.41 -24.70 -15.03
CA VAL A 86 -5.30 -23.56 -14.79
C VAL A 86 -5.23 -22.58 -15.96
N GLU A 87 -6.40 -22.03 -16.34
CA GLU A 87 -6.50 -21.02 -17.38
C GLU A 87 -5.89 -19.68 -16.92
N HIS A 88 -5.21 -19.00 -17.85
CA HIS A 88 -4.54 -17.73 -17.61
C HIS A 88 -4.95 -16.64 -18.60
N TRP A 89 -5.32 -15.48 -18.06
CA TRP A 89 -5.71 -14.31 -18.82
C TRP A 89 -4.76 -13.13 -18.56
N VAL A 90 -4.66 -12.22 -19.53
CA VAL A 90 -4.00 -10.92 -19.33
C VAL A 90 -5.03 -9.82 -19.50
N ALA A 91 -4.99 -8.85 -18.58
CA ALA A 91 -5.85 -7.68 -18.57
C ALA A 91 -5.04 -6.43 -18.81
N ASN A 92 -5.30 -5.69 -19.89
CA ASN A 92 -4.76 -4.34 -20.02
C ASN A 92 -5.61 -3.40 -19.16
N VAL A 93 -4.96 -2.76 -18.17
CA VAL A 93 -5.56 -1.73 -17.31
C VAL A 93 -4.73 -0.45 -17.29
N GLU A 94 -3.90 -0.24 -18.31
CA GLU A 94 -2.92 0.85 -18.37
C GLU A 94 -3.56 2.23 -18.25
N GLU A 95 -4.61 2.48 -19.03
CA GLU A 95 -5.36 3.73 -18.99
C GLU A 95 -5.91 4.02 -17.59
N ARG A 96 -6.59 3.05 -16.99
CA ARG A 96 -7.15 3.17 -15.64
C ARG A 96 -6.06 3.33 -14.58
N PHE A 97 -4.92 2.66 -14.72
CA PHE A 97 -3.80 2.76 -13.81
C PHE A 97 -3.13 4.13 -13.89
N ARG A 98 -2.93 4.65 -15.11
CA ARG A 98 -2.43 6.01 -15.33
C ARG A 98 -3.33 7.03 -14.62
N GLU A 99 -4.63 7.01 -14.91
CA GLU A 99 -5.60 7.99 -14.38
C GLU A 99 -5.83 7.91 -12.87
N ARG A 100 -5.80 6.69 -12.31
CA ARG A 100 -6.16 6.48 -10.90
C ARG A 100 -4.97 6.31 -9.96
N VAL A 101 -3.76 6.15 -10.50
CA VAL A 101 -2.55 5.90 -9.71
C VAL A 101 -1.41 6.83 -10.08
N ILE A 102 -1.01 6.88 -11.36
CA ILE A 102 0.17 7.66 -11.78
C ILE A 102 -0.11 9.16 -11.71
N GLU A 103 -1.19 9.63 -12.32
CA GLU A 103 -1.54 11.06 -12.33
C GLU A 103 -1.76 11.61 -10.91
N PRO A 104 -2.57 10.97 -10.04
CA PRO A 104 -2.70 11.42 -8.65
C PRO A 104 -1.38 11.37 -7.86
N PHE A 105 -0.50 10.42 -8.16
CA PHE A 105 0.83 10.34 -7.54
C PHE A 105 1.68 11.56 -7.94
N VAL A 106 1.71 11.91 -9.22
CA VAL A 106 2.44 13.09 -9.71
C VAL A 106 1.85 14.37 -9.12
N ASP A 107 0.53 14.52 -9.13
CA ASP A 107 -0.16 15.71 -8.62
C ASP A 107 0.09 15.94 -7.12
N GLU A 108 0.13 14.87 -6.32
CA GLU A 108 0.46 14.99 -4.89
C GLU A 108 1.90 15.46 -4.66
N TYR A 109 2.86 14.98 -5.45
CA TYR A 109 4.24 15.49 -5.39
C TYR A 109 4.34 16.96 -5.79
N ARG A 110 3.58 17.40 -6.80
CA ARG A 110 3.54 18.81 -7.23
C ARG A 110 3.07 19.75 -6.12
N VAL A 111 2.19 19.26 -5.24
CA VAL A 111 1.73 20.01 -4.05
C VAL A 111 2.53 19.70 -2.79
N GLY A 112 3.74 19.14 -2.92
CA GLY A 112 4.68 18.95 -1.81
C GLY A 112 4.30 17.84 -0.84
N ARG A 113 3.53 16.85 -1.30
CA ARG A 113 3.09 15.71 -0.50
C ARG A 113 3.81 14.42 -0.93
N THR A 114 3.76 13.42 -0.06
CA THR A 114 4.37 12.11 -0.28
C THR A 114 3.28 11.05 -0.44
N PRO A 115 2.80 10.79 -1.67
CA PRO A 115 1.72 9.83 -1.92
C PRO A 115 2.13 8.36 -1.72
N ASN A 116 1.14 7.50 -1.50
CA ASN A 116 1.29 6.04 -1.53
C ASN A 116 0.47 5.43 -2.69
N PRO A 117 1.09 5.08 -3.83
CA PRO A 117 0.35 4.64 -5.00
C PRO A 117 -0.25 3.24 -4.85
N CYS A 118 0.27 2.41 -3.93
CA CYS A 118 -0.21 1.04 -3.73
C CYS A 118 -1.64 1.01 -3.17
N VAL A 119 -1.98 1.95 -2.28
CA VAL A 119 -3.34 2.11 -1.75
C VAL A 119 -4.32 2.44 -2.89
N GLY A 120 -3.95 3.40 -3.75
CA GLY A 120 -4.75 3.77 -4.92
C GLY A 120 -4.91 2.63 -5.92
N CYS A 121 -3.83 1.90 -6.22
CA CYS A 121 -3.86 0.72 -7.09
C CYS A 121 -4.83 -0.33 -6.59
N ASN A 122 -4.76 -0.71 -5.31
CA ASN A 122 -5.67 -1.70 -4.74
C ASN A 122 -7.12 -1.20 -4.74
N THR A 123 -7.35 0.04 -4.30
CA THR A 123 -8.69 0.60 -4.15
C THR A 123 -9.40 0.81 -5.49
N TRP A 124 -8.70 1.35 -6.48
CA TRP A 124 -9.34 1.88 -7.69
C TRP A 124 -9.06 1.08 -8.96
N VAL A 125 -8.07 0.19 -8.97
CA VAL A 125 -7.64 -0.55 -10.16
C VAL A 125 -7.77 -2.05 -9.94
N ARG A 126 -6.95 -2.63 -9.05
CA ARG A 126 -6.77 -4.08 -8.90
C ARG A 126 -8.07 -4.78 -8.52
N PHE A 127 -8.62 -4.47 -7.35
CA PHE A 127 -9.79 -5.19 -6.86
C PHE A 127 -11.04 -4.91 -7.69
N PRO A 128 -11.35 -3.66 -8.10
CA PRO A 128 -12.44 -3.41 -9.02
C PRO A 128 -12.32 -4.17 -10.34
N GLU A 129 -11.12 -4.28 -10.93
CA GLU A 129 -10.91 -5.04 -12.16
C GLU A 129 -11.06 -6.55 -11.94
N LEU A 130 -10.49 -7.09 -10.86
CA LEU A 130 -10.66 -8.50 -10.51
C LEU A 130 -12.13 -8.84 -10.32
N ILE A 131 -12.88 -8.00 -9.61
CA ILE A 131 -14.31 -8.17 -9.36
C ILE A 131 -15.09 -8.15 -10.68
N ARG A 132 -14.86 -7.14 -11.52
CA ARG A 132 -15.49 -7.01 -12.84
C ARG A 132 -15.27 -8.25 -13.71
N ARG A 133 -14.04 -8.81 -13.70
CA ARG A 133 -13.70 -10.02 -14.46
C ARG A 133 -14.28 -11.28 -13.86
N ALA A 134 -14.27 -11.40 -12.53
CA ALA A 134 -14.92 -12.51 -11.85
C ALA A 134 -16.41 -12.56 -12.21
N ASP A 135 -17.09 -11.42 -12.26
CA ASP A 135 -18.50 -11.33 -12.69
C ASP A 135 -18.70 -11.81 -14.14
N GLN A 136 -17.82 -11.41 -15.06
CA GLN A 136 -17.87 -11.84 -16.46
C GLN A 136 -17.65 -13.34 -16.64
N LEU A 137 -16.91 -13.97 -15.72
CA LEU A 137 -16.61 -15.40 -15.72
C LEU A 137 -17.58 -16.21 -14.84
N GLY A 138 -18.52 -15.57 -14.15
CA GLY A 138 -19.41 -16.22 -13.20
C GLY A 138 -18.70 -16.81 -11.97
N LEU A 139 -17.62 -16.16 -11.52
CA LEU A 139 -16.81 -16.58 -10.37
C LEU A 139 -17.23 -15.81 -9.11
N GLU A 140 -17.37 -16.54 -8.00
CA GLU A 140 -17.87 -15.97 -6.74
C GLU A 140 -16.83 -15.09 -6.04
N PHE A 141 -15.55 -15.47 -6.11
CA PHE A 141 -14.48 -14.83 -5.34
C PHE A 141 -13.32 -14.32 -6.22
N VAL A 142 -12.57 -13.39 -5.66
CA VAL A 142 -11.29 -12.91 -6.18
C VAL A 142 -10.20 -13.14 -5.15
N ALA A 143 -9.00 -13.51 -5.59
CA ALA A 143 -7.89 -13.76 -4.71
C ALA A 143 -6.64 -12.97 -5.12
N THR A 144 -5.78 -12.69 -4.16
CA THR A 144 -4.44 -12.15 -4.38
C THR A 144 -3.46 -12.73 -3.37
N GLY A 145 -2.16 -12.62 -3.64
CA GLY A 145 -1.09 -13.02 -2.71
C GLY A 145 -0.82 -12.00 -1.58
N HIS A 146 -1.80 -11.17 -1.19
CA HIS A 146 -1.59 -10.22 -0.09
C HIS A 146 -1.53 -10.95 1.27
N TYR A 147 -0.63 -10.50 2.13
CA TYR A 147 -0.51 -10.94 3.52
C TYR A 147 -1.49 -10.17 4.40
N ALA A 148 -2.77 -10.50 4.27
CA ALA A 148 -3.87 -9.99 5.08
C ALA A 148 -4.89 -11.12 5.29
N ARG A 149 -5.78 -11.01 6.27
CA ARG A 149 -6.84 -11.99 6.49
C ARG A 149 -8.19 -11.35 6.24
N ARG A 150 -9.16 -12.13 5.77
CA ARG A 150 -10.56 -11.74 5.66
C ARG A 150 -11.40 -12.71 6.45
N LEU A 151 -12.27 -12.20 7.32
CA LEU A 151 -13.24 -12.97 8.07
C LEU A 151 -14.64 -12.42 7.81
N ASP A 152 -15.67 -13.26 7.88
CA ASP A 152 -17.03 -12.76 8.04
C ASP A 152 -17.26 -12.35 9.50
N GLY A 153 -17.96 -11.25 9.69
CA GLY A 153 -18.37 -10.75 10.99
C GLY A 153 -19.85 -10.44 11.04
N PRO A 154 -20.40 -10.15 12.24
CA PRO A 154 -21.82 -9.85 12.43
C PRO A 154 -22.30 -8.61 11.65
N HIS A 155 -21.37 -7.74 11.23
CA HIS A 155 -21.65 -6.49 10.51
C HIS A 155 -21.11 -6.50 9.08
N GLY A 156 -20.78 -7.68 8.53
CA GLY A 156 -20.16 -7.84 7.23
C GLY A 156 -18.69 -8.26 7.30
N PRO A 157 -17.96 -8.20 6.17
CA PRO A 157 -16.60 -8.70 6.09
C PRO A 157 -15.63 -7.81 6.88
N ARG A 158 -14.70 -8.46 7.58
CA ARG A 158 -13.64 -7.84 8.38
C ARG A 158 -12.30 -8.06 7.69
N LEU A 159 -11.53 -6.99 7.53
CA LEU A 159 -10.14 -7.06 7.11
C LEU A 159 -9.25 -7.12 8.35
N LEU A 160 -8.38 -8.11 8.44
CA LEU A 160 -7.46 -8.28 9.56
C LEU A 160 -6.02 -8.29 9.06
N ARG A 161 -5.11 -7.92 9.95
CA ARG A 161 -3.66 -8.06 9.72
C ARG A 161 -3.29 -9.50 9.40
N GLY A 162 -2.28 -9.69 8.55
CA GLY A 162 -1.65 -10.99 8.34
C GLY A 162 -0.98 -11.49 9.64
N VAL A 163 -0.84 -12.81 9.79
CA VAL A 163 -0.19 -13.40 11.00
C VAL A 163 1.30 -13.07 11.11
N ASP A 164 1.92 -12.58 10.04
CA ASP A 164 3.32 -12.14 9.99
C ASP A 164 3.39 -10.61 10.02
N PRO A 165 3.73 -10.00 11.17
CA PRO A 165 3.80 -8.55 11.30
C PRO A 165 4.83 -7.91 10.36
N ALA A 166 5.87 -8.65 9.95
CA ALA A 166 6.92 -8.12 9.07
C ALA A 166 6.47 -8.05 7.61
N LYS A 167 5.40 -8.78 7.25
CA LYS A 167 4.83 -8.79 5.90
C LYS A 167 3.37 -8.35 5.84
N ASP A 168 2.73 -8.00 6.96
CA ASP A 168 1.34 -7.55 6.99
C ASP A 168 1.05 -6.46 5.97
N GLN A 169 0.13 -6.73 5.04
CA GLN A 169 -0.23 -5.84 3.95
C GLN A 169 -1.64 -5.26 4.11
N ALA A 170 -2.31 -5.48 5.24
CA ALA A 170 -3.67 -4.98 5.45
C ALA A 170 -3.77 -3.44 5.37
N TYR A 171 -2.69 -2.73 5.73
CA TYR A 171 -2.56 -1.28 5.51
C TYR A 171 -2.88 -0.87 4.07
N PHE A 172 -2.43 -1.60 3.05
CA PHE A 172 -2.67 -1.24 1.63
C PHE A 172 -4.07 -1.56 1.14
N LEU A 173 -4.89 -2.21 1.97
CA LEU A 173 -6.23 -2.72 1.62
C LEU A 173 -7.33 -1.97 2.39
N HIS A 174 -6.99 -0.98 3.23
CA HIS A 174 -7.95 -0.24 4.05
C HIS A 174 -9.04 0.47 3.23
N GLY A 175 -8.74 0.81 1.97
CA GLY A 175 -9.63 1.57 1.08
C GLY A 175 -10.65 0.72 0.32
N LEU A 176 -10.60 -0.62 0.45
CA LEU A 176 -11.54 -1.50 -0.22
C LEU A 176 -12.99 -1.18 0.17
N GLU A 177 -13.90 -1.41 -0.78
CA GLU A 177 -15.33 -1.35 -0.48
C GLU A 177 -15.75 -2.62 0.25
N PRO A 178 -16.63 -2.56 1.25
CA PRO A 178 -17.11 -3.75 1.95
C PRO A 178 -17.63 -4.83 1.01
N ALA A 179 -18.33 -4.45 -0.06
CA ALA A 179 -18.82 -5.37 -1.08
C ALA A 179 -17.70 -6.07 -1.86
N HIS A 180 -16.59 -5.38 -2.17
CA HIS A 180 -15.41 -5.99 -2.77
C HIS A 180 -14.71 -6.89 -1.76
N LEU A 181 -14.51 -6.42 -0.52
CA LEU A 181 -13.86 -7.20 0.54
C LEU A 181 -14.60 -8.51 0.80
N ALA A 182 -15.94 -8.51 0.77
CA ALA A 182 -16.76 -9.71 0.96
C ALA A 182 -16.36 -10.86 0.05
N ARG A 183 -15.91 -10.56 -1.17
CA ARG A 183 -15.49 -11.52 -2.20
C ARG A 183 -13.98 -11.75 -2.26
N CYS A 184 -13.20 -11.10 -1.40
CA CYS A 184 -11.75 -11.22 -1.40
C CYS A 184 -11.28 -12.45 -0.62
N VAL A 185 -10.29 -13.15 -1.18
CA VAL A 185 -9.60 -14.25 -0.52
C VAL A 185 -8.10 -13.93 -0.47
N PHE A 186 -7.51 -14.06 0.71
CA PHE A 186 -6.10 -13.80 0.96
C PHE A 186 -5.44 -15.05 1.57
N PRO A 187 -5.05 -16.04 0.74
CA PRO A 187 -4.57 -17.32 1.24
C PRO A 187 -3.32 -17.18 2.11
N LEU A 188 -2.44 -16.23 1.80
CA LEU A 188 -1.14 -16.12 2.46
C LEU A 188 -1.18 -15.41 3.81
N GLY A 189 -2.29 -14.74 4.17
CA GLY A 189 -2.40 -14.03 5.45
C GLY A 189 -2.36 -14.92 6.69
N TRP A 190 -2.42 -16.23 6.49
CA TRP A 190 -2.49 -17.26 7.54
C TRP A 190 -1.15 -17.90 7.86
N TRP A 191 -0.11 -17.58 7.10
CA TRP A 191 1.23 -18.13 7.28
C TRP A 191 2.29 -17.03 7.27
N THR A 192 3.40 -17.32 7.92
CA THR A 192 4.56 -16.43 7.87
C THR A 192 5.30 -16.52 6.55
N LYS A 193 6.05 -15.48 6.20
CA LYS A 193 6.84 -15.48 4.96
C LYS A 193 7.83 -16.64 4.87
N PRO A 194 8.56 -17.01 5.95
CA PRO A 194 9.38 -18.22 5.95
C PRO A 194 8.58 -19.48 5.59
N GLN A 195 7.39 -19.67 6.19
CA GLN A 195 6.53 -20.83 5.88
C GLN A 195 6.06 -20.82 4.42
N VAL A 196 5.71 -19.66 3.86
CA VAL A 196 5.35 -19.54 2.44
C VAL A 196 6.53 -19.92 1.53
N ARG A 197 7.77 -19.54 1.88
CA ARG A 197 8.96 -19.92 1.12
C ARG A 197 9.27 -21.42 1.23
N GLU A 198 9.13 -22.00 2.42
CA GLU A 198 9.27 -23.44 2.63
C GLU A 198 8.22 -24.23 1.83
N ALA A 199 6.97 -23.76 1.82
CA ALA A 199 5.92 -24.34 1.00
C ALA A 199 6.25 -24.26 -0.50
N ALA A 200 6.75 -23.12 -0.97
CA ALA A 200 7.17 -22.97 -2.36
C ALA A 200 8.29 -23.95 -2.74
N ALA A 201 9.27 -24.16 -1.85
CA ALA A 201 10.36 -25.11 -2.06
C ALA A 201 9.86 -26.56 -2.07
N ALA A 202 8.97 -26.93 -1.14
CA ALA A 202 8.39 -28.28 -1.06
C ALA A 202 7.52 -28.61 -2.29
N LEU A 203 6.86 -27.62 -2.87
CA LEU A 203 6.09 -27.74 -4.11
C LEU A 203 6.96 -27.68 -5.37
N GLY A 204 8.28 -27.45 -5.25
CA GLY A 204 9.19 -27.37 -6.38
C GLY A 204 8.94 -26.18 -7.31
N LEU A 205 8.39 -25.07 -6.79
CA LEU A 205 8.03 -23.91 -7.61
C LEU A 205 9.28 -23.16 -8.07
N GLU A 206 9.42 -22.93 -9.38
CA GLU A 206 10.52 -22.14 -9.97
C GLU A 206 10.64 -20.74 -9.35
N SER A 207 9.52 -20.16 -8.94
CA SER A 207 9.43 -18.83 -8.34
C SER A 207 10.08 -18.73 -6.95
N ALA A 208 10.36 -19.85 -6.27
CA ALA A 208 10.95 -19.88 -4.92
C ALA A 208 12.32 -19.18 -4.83
N ARG A 209 13.04 -19.05 -5.95
CA ARG A 209 14.37 -18.42 -6.02
C ARG A 209 14.34 -16.96 -6.44
N ARG A 210 13.18 -16.42 -6.82
CA ARG A 210 13.07 -15.03 -7.27
C ARG A 210 13.10 -14.05 -6.10
N PRO A 211 13.84 -12.93 -6.22
CA PRO A 211 13.79 -11.86 -5.22
C PRO A 211 12.40 -11.23 -5.18
N GLU A 212 12.05 -10.65 -4.02
CA GLU A 212 10.80 -9.92 -3.84
C GLU A 212 10.89 -8.53 -4.46
N SER A 213 9.81 -8.07 -5.09
CA SER A 213 9.65 -6.66 -5.46
C SER A 213 9.48 -5.82 -4.19
N GLN A 214 10.41 -4.91 -3.92
CA GLN A 214 10.37 -4.01 -2.75
C GLN A 214 9.94 -2.58 -3.09
N GLU A 215 9.91 -2.22 -4.37
CA GLU A 215 9.73 -0.83 -4.84
C GLU A 215 8.33 -0.57 -5.41
N ILE A 216 8.00 0.72 -5.59
CA ILE A 216 6.80 1.14 -6.31
C ILE A 216 6.89 0.58 -7.73
N CYS A 217 5.88 -0.16 -8.17
CA CYS A 217 6.00 -0.98 -9.38
C CYS A 217 6.40 -0.22 -10.65
N PHE A 218 6.01 1.05 -10.77
CA PHE A 218 6.32 1.90 -11.93
C PHE A 218 7.47 2.89 -11.68
N VAL A 219 8.09 2.92 -10.51
CA VAL A 219 9.24 3.79 -10.18
C VAL A 219 10.46 2.89 -9.95
N PRO A 220 11.36 2.74 -10.94
CA PRO A 220 12.57 1.95 -10.79
C PRO A 220 13.59 2.67 -9.91
N ASP A 221 14.30 1.92 -9.07
CA ASP A 221 15.45 2.38 -8.27
C ASP A 221 15.17 3.61 -7.39
N ASP A 222 13.90 3.77 -6.97
CA ASP A 222 13.38 4.95 -6.25
C ASP A 222 13.56 6.30 -7.01
N ASP A 223 13.91 6.25 -8.30
CA ASP A 223 14.02 7.42 -9.16
C ASP A 223 12.69 7.72 -9.84
N ARG A 224 11.96 8.68 -9.25
CA ARG A 224 10.68 9.18 -9.75
C ARG A 224 10.81 10.38 -10.69
N THR A 225 12.02 10.87 -10.95
CA THR A 225 12.22 12.16 -11.64
C THR A 225 11.69 12.17 -13.07
N PHE A 226 11.72 11.02 -13.74
CA PHE A 226 11.19 10.83 -15.09
C PHE A 226 9.66 11.07 -15.21
N LEU A 227 8.94 11.14 -14.09
CA LEU A 227 7.50 11.42 -14.04
C LEU A 227 7.16 12.92 -14.06
N PHE A 228 8.19 13.77 -14.00
CA PHE A 228 8.03 15.22 -13.78
C PHE A 228 8.68 16.00 -14.92
N ASP A 229 8.06 17.13 -15.28
CA ASP A 229 8.62 18.05 -16.26
C ASP A 229 9.74 18.90 -15.63
N GLU A 230 10.57 19.55 -16.45
CA GLU A 230 11.65 20.44 -15.94
C GLU A 230 11.13 21.53 -14.98
N ALA A 231 9.89 21.99 -15.18
CA ALA A 231 9.25 23.00 -14.33
C ALA A 231 8.97 22.49 -12.90
N ASP A 232 8.75 21.19 -12.72
CA ASP A 232 8.50 20.54 -11.43
C ASP A 232 9.82 20.31 -10.66
N GLY A 233 10.95 20.25 -11.38
CA GLY A 233 12.30 20.03 -10.84
C GLY A 233 13.10 21.31 -10.53
N ARG A 234 12.46 22.48 -10.43
CA ARG A 234 13.20 23.75 -10.26
C ARG A 234 13.92 23.83 -8.90
N PRO A 235 15.21 24.18 -8.87
CA PRO A 235 15.93 24.46 -7.63
C PRO A 235 15.29 25.60 -6.83
N GLY A 236 15.45 25.55 -5.51
CA GLY A 236 14.92 26.55 -4.58
C GLY A 236 15.69 26.54 -3.26
N ASP A 237 15.16 27.25 -2.27
CA ASP A 237 15.85 27.47 -1.00
C ASP A 237 15.49 26.40 0.04
N ILE A 238 16.49 25.97 0.81
CA ILE A 238 16.29 25.24 2.05
C ILE A 238 16.33 26.26 3.17
N VAL A 239 15.27 26.34 3.96
CA VAL A 239 15.12 27.32 5.04
C VAL A 239 14.78 26.62 6.36
N ASP A 240 15.01 27.28 7.50
CA ASP A 240 14.42 26.84 8.76
C ASP A 240 13.00 27.42 8.98
N ARG A 241 12.36 27.07 10.10
CA ARG A 241 11.03 27.60 10.45
C ARG A 241 10.98 29.12 10.62
N ALA A 242 12.12 29.77 10.91
CA ALA A 242 12.22 31.22 11.00
C ALA A 242 12.48 31.87 9.62
N GLY A 243 12.56 31.08 8.55
CA GLY A 243 12.85 31.54 7.20
C GLY A 243 14.32 31.85 6.97
N ARG A 244 15.23 31.45 7.87
CA ARG A 244 16.67 31.63 7.65
C ARG A 244 17.14 30.66 6.59
N HIS A 245 17.84 31.17 5.58
CA HIS A 245 18.41 30.36 4.52
C HIS A 245 19.52 29.45 5.04
N LEU A 246 19.41 28.15 4.75
CA LEU A 246 20.32 27.09 5.14
C LEU A 246 21.11 26.52 3.95
N GLY A 247 20.55 26.58 2.74
CA GLY A 247 21.15 26.00 1.53
C GLY A 247 20.17 26.00 0.36
N ARG A 248 20.48 25.20 -0.67
CA ARG A 248 19.61 25.05 -1.85
C ARG A 248 19.26 23.60 -2.12
N HIS A 249 18.02 23.38 -2.56
CA HIS A 249 17.54 22.08 -2.98
C HIS A 249 17.57 21.94 -4.51
N ARG A 250 17.55 20.70 -4.99
CA ARG A 250 17.57 20.39 -6.44
C ARG A 250 16.19 20.39 -7.11
N GLY A 251 15.12 20.50 -6.32
CA GLY A 251 13.73 20.48 -6.75
C GLY A 251 12.91 19.72 -5.71
N LEU A 252 11.68 20.16 -5.43
CA LEU A 252 10.88 19.60 -4.32
C LEU A 252 10.59 18.11 -4.48
N VAL A 253 10.49 17.62 -5.72
CA VAL A 253 10.26 16.22 -6.07
C VAL A 253 11.32 15.27 -5.49
N HIS A 254 12.52 15.74 -5.17
CA HIS A 254 13.59 14.94 -4.58
C HIS A 254 13.51 14.79 -3.05
N TYR A 255 12.52 15.40 -2.41
CA TYR A 255 12.42 15.47 -0.97
C TYR A 255 11.09 14.91 -0.49
N THR A 256 11.10 14.39 0.74
CA THR A 256 9.94 13.83 1.44
C THR A 256 10.00 14.29 2.90
N VAL A 257 8.84 14.59 3.51
CA VAL A 257 8.78 14.93 4.94
C VAL A 257 9.38 13.81 5.79
N GLY A 258 10.27 14.17 6.73
CA GLY A 258 11.05 13.26 7.56
C GLY A 258 12.36 12.78 6.92
N GLN A 259 12.67 13.17 5.68
CA GLN A 259 13.95 12.85 5.04
C GLN A 259 15.12 13.53 5.75
N ARG A 260 16.17 12.77 6.05
CA ARG A 260 17.44 13.25 6.64
C ARG A 260 18.59 13.36 5.64
N ARG A 261 18.68 12.40 4.72
CA ARG A 261 19.81 12.32 3.77
C ARG A 261 19.53 13.18 2.55
N GLY A 262 20.59 13.70 1.91
CA GLY A 262 20.47 14.43 0.65
C GLY A 262 20.02 15.90 0.76
N LEU A 263 19.93 16.47 1.97
CA LEU A 263 19.64 17.90 2.14
C LEU A 263 20.82 18.78 1.68
N GLY A 264 22.06 18.32 1.81
CA GLY A 264 23.23 19.10 1.38
C GLY A 264 23.49 20.36 2.21
N VAL A 265 22.92 20.46 3.41
CA VAL A 265 23.09 21.58 4.35
C VAL A 265 24.16 21.23 5.39
N ALA A 266 25.12 22.13 5.60
CA ALA A 266 26.07 22.03 6.70
C ALA A 266 25.46 22.67 7.96
N ALA A 267 25.17 21.86 8.97
CA ALA A 267 24.64 22.31 10.26
C ALA A 267 25.38 21.60 11.41
N GLY A 268 25.35 22.21 12.60
CA GLY A 268 25.98 21.65 13.81
C GLY A 268 25.30 20.38 14.31
N GLU A 269 24.09 20.10 13.84
CA GLU A 269 23.30 18.91 14.14
C GLU A 269 22.55 18.39 12.90
N PRO A 270 22.10 17.12 12.87
CA PRO A 270 21.36 16.57 11.74
C PRO A 270 20.00 17.26 11.52
N LEU A 271 19.77 17.72 10.29
CA LEU A 271 18.49 18.30 9.89
C LEU A 271 17.61 17.31 9.11
N TYR A 272 16.31 17.54 9.21
CA TYR A 272 15.26 16.76 8.59
C TYR A 272 14.30 17.68 7.83
N VAL A 273 13.76 17.20 6.71
CA VAL A 273 12.67 17.90 6.01
C VAL A 273 11.43 17.90 6.89
N LEU A 274 11.01 19.08 7.36
CA LEU A 274 9.82 19.28 8.16
C LEU A 274 8.58 19.47 7.28
N GLU A 275 8.74 20.22 6.19
CA GLU A 275 7.67 20.62 5.28
C GLU A 275 8.25 20.90 3.88
N LEU A 276 7.44 20.66 2.86
CA LEU A 276 7.70 21.11 1.49
C LEU A 276 6.68 22.21 1.19
N ASP A 277 7.16 23.37 0.76
CA ASP A 277 6.33 24.54 0.43
C ASP A 277 6.41 24.81 -1.08
N PRO A 278 5.49 24.25 -1.90
CA PRO A 278 5.46 24.48 -3.34
C PRO A 278 5.19 25.92 -3.74
N VAL A 279 4.48 26.68 -2.89
CA VAL A 279 4.11 28.08 -3.18
C VAL A 279 5.35 28.96 -3.13
N ARG A 280 6.21 28.75 -2.13
CA ARG A 280 7.49 29.45 -2.01
C ARG A 280 8.64 28.75 -2.75
N ASN A 281 8.41 27.55 -3.28
CA ASN A 281 9.43 26.64 -3.79
C ASN A 281 10.58 26.48 -2.79
N ALA A 282 10.23 26.03 -1.57
CA ALA A 282 11.18 25.90 -0.47
C ALA A 282 11.04 24.57 0.28
N VAL A 283 12.16 24.08 0.80
CA VAL A 283 12.22 22.97 1.74
C VAL A 283 12.42 23.55 3.13
N VAL A 284 11.47 23.32 4.04
CA VAL A 284 11.64 23.69 5.45
C VAL A 284 12.37 22.55 6.16
N ALA A 285 13.53 22.84 6.73
CA ALA A 285 14.34 21.87 7.46
C ALA A 285 14.54 22.30 8.92
N GLY A 286 14.65 21.32 9.80
CA GLY A 286 14.89 21.56 11.22
C GLY A 286 15.30 20.30 11.95
N THR A 287 15.27 20.37 13.27
CA THR A 287 15.70 19.30 14.15
C THR A 287 14.69 18.14 14.17
N GLN A 288 15.12 17.00 14.71
CA GLN A 288 14.29 15.80 14.71
C GLN A 288 13.01 15.95 15.57
N ASP A 289 13.07 16.69 16.67
CA ASP A 289 11.93 16.84 17.59
C ASP A 289 10.84 17.76 17.01
N GLU A 290 11.19 18.60 16.03
CA GLU A 290 10.22 19.43 15.30
C GLU A 290 9.35 18.66 14.30
N LEU A 291 9.63 17.36 14.11
CA LEU A 291 8.79 16.43 13.33
C LEU A 291 7.68 15.79 14.17
N ASP A 292 7.67 16.01 15.48
CA ASP A 292 6.71 15.39 16.37
C ASP A 292 5.34 16.08 16.22
N VAL A 293 4.31 15.28 15.98
CA VAL A 293 2.94 15.73 15.77
C VAL A 293 2.00 15.04 16.76
N VAL A 294 0.99 15.77 17.21
CA VAL A 294 0.02 15.28 18.20
C VAL A 294 -1.37 15.05 17.61
N SER A 295 -1.65 15.60 16.43
CA SER A 295 -2.93 15.45 15.75
C SER A 295 -2.73 15.33 14.24
N VAL A 296 -3.53 14.47 13.60
CA VAL A 296 -3.47 14.19 12.17
C VAL A 296 -4.85 14.37 11.57
N ARG A 297 -4.96 15.16 10.49
CA ARG A 297 -6.20 15.35 9.74
C ARG A 297 -6.12 14.63 8.41
N CYS A 298 -7.17 13.88 8.08
CA CYS A 298 -7.28 13.10 6.87
C CYS A 298 -8.54 13.44 6.07
N ASP A 299 -8.51 13.17 4.76
CA ASP A 299 -9.68 13.19 3.87
C ASP A 299 -9.83 11.90 3.08
N GLY A 300 -10.92 11.81 2.31
CA GLY A 300 -11.22 10.63 1.49
C GLY A 300 -11.33 9.37 2.34
N CYS A 301 -11.78 9.49 3.59
CA CYS A 301 -11.83 8.37 4.51
C CYS A 301 -12.83 7.32 4.02
N ARG A 302 -12.34 6.08 3.92
CA ARG A 302 -13.11 4.90 3.57
C ARG A 302 -13.13 3.94 4.74
N TRP A 303 -14.31 3.40 5.03
CA TRP A 303 -14.58 2.58 6.21
C TRP A 303 -15.10 1.21 5.82
N LEU A 304 -14.40 0.17 6.30
CA LEU A 304 -14.87 -1.21 6.32
C LEU A 304 -15.81 -1.41 7.51
N ARG A 305 -15.43 -0.85 8.66
CA ARG A 305 -16.27 -0.67 9.84
C ARG A 305 -16.05 0.76 10.35
N ARG A 306 -17.13 1.54 10.45
CA ARG A 306 -17.03 2.93 10.94
C ARG A 306 -16.61 2.92 12.42
N PRO A 307 -15.59 3.70 12.83
CA PRO A 307 -15.16 3.73 14.22
C PRO A 307 -16.21 4.43 15.09
N ASP A 308 -16.32 4.01 16.33
CA ASP A 308 -17.04 4.75 17.36
C ASP A 308 -16.11 5.86 17.89
N VAL A 309 -16.49 7.12 17.64
CA VAL A 309 -15.68 8.29 18.00
C VAL A 309 -15.70 8.58 19.50
N GLU A 310 -16.73 8.10 20.22
CA GLU A 310 -16.85 8.26 21.67
C GLU A 310 -16.00 7.22 22.43
N HIS A 311 -15.66 6.11 21.77
CA HIS A 311 -14.92 5.00 22.36
C HIS A 311 -13.63 4.71 21.59
N THR A 312 -12.59 5.51 21.84
CA THR A 312 -11.28 5.34 21.18
C THR A 312 -10.33 4.38 21.89
N ALA A 313 -10.73 3.85 23.05
CA ALA A 313 -9.91 2.91 23.82
C ALA A 313 -9.61 1.64 22.98
N GLY A 314 -8.33 1.28 22.87
CA GLY A 314 -7.88 0.14 22.06
C GLY A 314 -7.66 0.45 20.58
N LEU A 315 -8.11 1.61 20.08
CA LEU A 315 -7.85 2.01 18.70
C LEU A 315 -6.40 2.44 18.51
N THR A 316 -5.86 2.07 17.35
CA THR A 316 -4.53 2.47 16.90
C THR A 316 -4.60 3.17 15.54
N ALA A 317 -3.80 4.22 15.38
CA ALA A 317 -3.60 4.97 14.14
C ALA A 317 -2.25 4.62 13.52
N GLN A 318 -2.27 3.86 12.44
CA GLN A 318 -1.10 3.52 11.64
C GLN A 318 -0.86 4.57 10.56
N ILE A 319 0.20 5.36 10.73
CA ILE A 319 0.57 6.52 9.88
C ILE A 319 1.52 6.19 8.72
N ARG A 320 2.04 4.96 8.68
CA ARG A 320 2.84 4.39 7.59
C ARG A 320 2.87 2.85 7.73
N HIS A 321 3.06 2.17 6.61
CA HIS A 321 2.94 0.70 6.51
C HIS A 321 3.74 -0.11 7.54
N ARG A 322 5.00 0.24 7.84
CA ARG A 322 5.84 -0.51 8.82
C ARG A 322 5.75 0.04 10.24
N HIS A 323 4.79 0.91 10.53
CA HIS A 323 4.57 1.44 11.87
C HIS A 323 3.58 0.57 12.64
N PRO A 324 3.83 0.21 13.91
CA PRO A 324 2.90 -0.60 14.70
C PRO A 324 1.56 0.12 14.99
N GLY A 325 1.56 1.45 14.92
CA GLY A 325 0.41 2.30 15.19
C GLY A 325 0.61 3.14 16.46
N HIS A 326 -0.06 4.28 16.54
CA HIS A 326 -0.13 5.11 17.76
C HIS A 326 -1.48 4.90 18.43
N ALA A 327 -1.51 4.79 19.75
CA ALA A 327 -2.77 4.79 20.48
C ALA A 327 -3.52 6.12 20.24
N VAL A 328 -4.84 6.03 20.08
CA VAL A 328 -5.70 7.16 19.72
C VAL A 328 -6.33 7.76 20.97
N ALA A 329 -6.05 9.05 21.22
CA ALA A 329 -6.59 9.80 22.35
C ALA A 329 -7.97 10.40 22.08
N GLY A 330 -8.27 10.70 20.82
CA GLY A 330 -9.54 11.27 20.40
C GLY A 330 -9.76 11.16 18.90
N LEU A 331 -11.01 11.01 18.49
CA LEU A 331 -11.42 10.96 17.09
C LEU A 331 -12.57 11.92 16.82
N ARG A 332 -12.52 12.58 15.66
CA ARG A 332 -13.61 13.41 15.15
C ARG A 332 -13.85 13.07 13.69
N LEU A 333 -15.09 12.83 13.32
CA LEU A 333 -15.52 12.57 11.95
C LEU A 333 -16.43 13.70 11.44
N ASP A 334 -16.15 14.19 10.25
CA ASP A 334 -16.99 15.16 9.53
C ASP A 334 -17.07 14.75 8.06
N GLY A 335 -18.21 14.16 7.66
CA GLY A 335 -18.36 13.56 6.33
C GLY A 335 -17.32 12.44 6.07
N ASP A 336 -16.44 12.68 5.10
CA ASP A 336 -15.32 11.82 4.70
C ASP A 336 -13.98 12.25 5.32
N ARG A 337 -14.00 13.18 6.28
CA ARG A 337 -12.81 13.66 6.98
C ARG A 337 -12.70 13.07 8.37
N LEU A 338 -11.46 12.85 8.78
CA LEU A 338 -11.08 12.36 10.10
C LEU A 338 -10.07 13.32 10.72
N THR A 339 -10.26 13.65 12.00
CA THR A 339 -9.16 14.15 12.83
C THR A 339 -8.89 13.13 13.92
N ALA A 340 -7.62 12.71 14.04
CA ALA A 340 -7.17 11.79 15.06
C ALA A 340 -6.12 12.45 15.95
N ASP A 341 -6.43 12.55 17.24
CA ASP A 341 -5.51 13.01 18.27
C ASP A 341 -4.75 11.79 18.82
N LEU A 342 -3.43 11.89 18.91
CA LEU A 342 -2.54 10.78 19.26
C LEU A 342 -2.20 10.83 20.74
N ALA A 343 -2.21 9.68 21.41
CA ALA A 343 -1.90 9.59 22.84
C ALA A 343 -0.42 9.88 23.18
N ALA A 344 0.46 9.75 22.19
CA ALA A 344 1.85 10.15 22.26
C ALA A 344 2.26 10.78 20.92
N PRO A 345 3.21 11.73 20.91
CA PRO A 345 3.66 12.35 19.68
C PRO A 345 4.14 11.33 18.65
N ALA A 346 3.73 11.53 17.40
CA ALA A 346 4.17 10.73 16.26
C ALA A 346 5.21 11.48 15.45
N ARG A 347 6.22 10.76 14.97
CA ARG A 347 7.34 11.34 14.23
C ARG A 347 7.30 10.99 12.75
N GLY A 348 7.48 12.00 11.91
CA GLY A 348 7.60 11.82 10.45
C GLY A 348 6.27 11.41 9.82
N VAL A 349 5.19 12.08 10.21
CA VAL A 349 3.88 11.96 9.58
C VAL A 349 3.86 12.84 8.34
N ALA A 350 3.91 12.24 7.16
CA ALA A 350 3.98 12.94 5.89
C ALA A 350 2.58 13.13 5.28
N PRO A 351 2.14 14.36 4.97
CA PRO A 351 0.97 14.59 4.11
C PRO A 351 1.09 13.82 2.79
N GLY A 352 -0.02 13.29 2.29
CA GLY A 352 -0.09 12.40 1.12
C GLY A 352 0.01 10.90 1.47
N GLN A 353 0.58 10.53 2.61
CA GLN A 353 0.48 9.15 3.13
C GLN A 353 -0.94 8.89 3.68
N PHE A 354 -1.18 7.70 4.22
CA PHE A 354 -2.48 7.32 4.76
C PHE A 354 -2.40 7.08 6.27
N LEU A 355 -3.45 7.49 6.98
CA LEU A 355 -3.70 7.06 8.34
C LEU A 355 -4.75 5.95 8.30
N VAL A 356 -4.39 4.78 8.81
CA VAL A 356 -5.25 3.61 8.91
C VAL A 356 -5.61 3.37 10.37
N LEU A 357 -6.89 3.34 10.69
CA LEU A 357 -7.39 2.99 12.01
C LEU A 357 -7.58 1.49 12.13
N ALA A 358 -7.13 0.94 13.26
CA ALA A 358 -7.31 -0.46 13.60
C ALA A 358 -7.79 -0.64 15.05
N ASP A 359 -8.57 -1.69 15.27
CA ASP A 359 -9.04 -2.18 16.57
C ASP A 359 -8.42 -3.57 16.79
N GLY A 360 -7.33 -3.61 17.56
CA GLY A 360 -6.42 -4.76 17.59
C GLY A 360 -5.89 -5.10 16.19
N ASP A 361 -6.21 -6.31 15.71
CA ASP A 361 -5.82 -6.79 14.38
C ASP A 361 -6.78 -6.36 13.27
N GLU A 362 -7.98 -5.87 13.58
CA GLU A 362 -8.98 -5.49 12.58
C GLU A 362 -8.72 -4.10 12.04
N ILE A 363 -8.64 -3.98 10.71
CA ILE A 363 -8.58 -2.70 10.01
C ILE A 363 -9.99 -2.15 9.86
N LEU A 364 -10.24 -0.99 10.47
CA LEU A 364 -11.52 -0.30 10.40
C LEU A 364 -11.67 0.49 9.09
N GLY A 365 -10.56 1.04 8.60
CA GLY A 365 -10.53 1.93 7.45
C GLY A 365 -9.47 3.00 7.62
N GLY A 366 -9.54 4.04 6.80
CA GLY A 366 -8.54 5.09 6.83
C GLY A 366 -8.73 6.13 5.74
N GLY A 367 -7.92 7.17 5.79
CA GLY A 367 -7.92 8.25 4.82
C GLY A 367 -6.53 8.79 4.56
N ARG A 368 -6.42 9.64 3.56
CA ARG A 368 -5.16 10.27 3.19
C ARG A 368 -4.87 11.44 4.12
N ILE A 369 -3.66 11.51 4.62
CA ILE A 369 -3.19 12.55 5.53
C ILE A 369 -3.09 13.87 4.76
N LEU A 370 -3.88 14.85 5.17
CA LEU A 370 -3.89 16.20 4.60
C LEU A 370 -2.96 17.15 5.35
N ALA A 371 -2.96 17.07 6.67
CA ALA A 371 -2.24 18.00 7.53
C ALA A 371 -1.97 17.38 8.90
N THR A 372 -0.98 17.93 9.59
CA THR A 372 -0.58 17.53 10.94
C THR A 372 -0.49 18.75 11.85
N SER A 373 -0.67 18.55 13.15
CA SER A 373 -0.47 19.58 14.17
C SER A 373 0.81 19.28 14.95
N PRO A 374 1.84 20.14 14.91
CA PRO A 374 3.09 19.94 15.64
C PRO A 374 2.90 19.91 17.16
N ALA A 375 3.69 19.10 17.86
CA ALA A 375 3.72 19.05 19.32
C ALA A 375 4.23 20.38 19.93
N SER A 376 5.17 21.04 19.26
CA SER A 376 5.87 22.24 19.74
C SER A 376 5.06 23.54 19.73
N LEU A 377 3.87 23.55 19.14
CA LEU A 377 2.99 24.74 19.08
C LEU A 377 1.92 24.77 20.21
N GLY A 378 1.90 23.77 21.10
CA GLY A 378 0.94 23.68 22.21
C GLY A 378 1.30 24.50 23.47
N GLY A 379 2.37 25.30 23.42
CA GLY A 379 2.87 26.09 24.55
C GLY A 379 2.69 27.60 24.34
N GLY A 380 1.45 28.05 24.16
CA GLY A 380 1.13 29.48 24.04
C GLY A 380 -0.21 29.79 24.68
N THR A 381 -0.22 29.92 26.01
CA THR A 381 -1.23 30.71 26.75
C THR A 381 -0.68 32.10 26.98
#